data_AF-A0A6J4Q3U2-F1
#
_entry.id   AF-A0A6J4Q3U2-F1
#
_cell.length_a   1.000
_cell.length_b   1.000
_cell.length_c   1.000
_cell.angle_alpha   90.00
_cell.angle_beta   90.00
_cell.angle_gamma   90.00
#
_symmetry.space_group_name_H-M   'P 1'
#
loop_
_entity.id
_entity.type
_entity.pdbx_description
1 polymer ?
#
loop_
_entity_poly.entity_id
_entity_poly.type
_entity_poly.pdbx_seq_one_letter_code
_entity_poly.pdbx_strand_id
1 'polypeptide(L)'
;MAFRFGQPASVPPGLLYFRCRLDEQRRNWLDPEGAFEAELKKLTLTNLYNARPRWLDNAHKRLDAAVFAAYGWPADLPDEEILKNLLSLNRERSEA
;
A
#
# COMPACT_ATOMS: atom_id res chain seq x y z
N MET A 1 -6.59 14.08 -18.46
CA MET A 1 -6.81 12.62 -18.51
C MET A 1 -6.64 12.09 -17.10
N ALA A 2 -7.73 11.87 -16.37
CA ALA A 2 -7.65 11.28 -15.03
C ALA A 2 -7.48 9.78 -15.21
N PHE A 3 -6.29 9.25 -14.88
CA PHE A 3 -6.05 7.81 -14.84
C PHE A 3 -6.94 7.23 -13.73
N ARG A 4 -8.16 6.80 -14.08
CA ARG A 4 -9.09 6.14 -13.18
C ARG A 4 -8.49 4.77 -12.85
N PHE A 5 -7.64 4.71 -11.84
CA PHE A 5 -7.39 3.45 -11.15
C PHE A 5 -8.75 2.88 -10.75
N GLY A 6 -9.18 1.80 -11.41
CA GLY A 6 -9.26 0.60 -10.62
C GLY A 6 -10.20 0.54 -9.43
N GLN A 7 -11.35 1.23 -9.34
CA GLN A 7 -12.21 1.11 -8.14
C GLN A 7 -12.47 -0.38 -7.85
N PRO A 8 -12.17 -0.87 -6.64
CA PRO A 8 -12.36 -2.28 -6.28
C PRO A 8 -13.85 -2.64 -6.32
N ALA A 9 -14.15 -3.94 -6.49
CA ALA A 9 -15.53 -4.43 -6.53
C ALA A 9 -16.30 -4.12 -5.23
N SER A 10 -15.58 -4.05 -4.10
CA SER A 10 -16.10 -3.56 -2.83
C SER A 10 -14.99 -2.92 -1.99
N VAL A 11 -15.34 -2.05 -1.04
CA VAL A 11 -14.38 -1.52 -0.06
C VAL A 11 -14.59 -2.27 1.26
N PRO A 12 -13.72 -3.23 1.61
CA PRO A 12 -13.86 -3.94 2.87
C PRO A 12 -13.59 -2.96 4.02
N PRO A 13 -14.28 -3.10 5.17
CA PRO A 13 -14.16 -2.17 6.30
C PRO A 13 -12.72 -1.92 6.77
N GLY A 14 -11.84 -2.92 6.61
CA GLY A 14 -10.43 -2.83 7.00
C GLY A 14 -9.52 -2.02 6.07
N LEU A 15 -9.90 -1.79 4.80
CA LEU A 15 -8.98 -1.19 3.81
C LEU A 15 -8.56 0.24 4.20
N LEU A 16 -9.53 1.07 4.57
CA LEU A 16 -9.27 2.43 5.02
C LEU A 16 -8.47 2.45 6.32
N TYR A 17 -8.80 1.55 7.25
CA TYR A 17 -8.06 1.41 8.51
C TYR A 17 -6.60 1.06 8.27
N PHE A 18 -6.29 0.05 7.46
CA PHE A 18 -4.91 -0.36 7.19
C PHE A 18 -4.12 0.69 6.43
N ARG A 19 -4.77 1.43 5.51
CA ARG A 19 -4.15 2.57 4.82
C ARG A 19 -3.73 3.65 5.82
N CYS A 20 -4.68 4.17 6.60
CA CYS A 20 -4.39 5.22 7.59
C CYS A 20 -3.35 4.76 8.61
N ARG A 21 -3.43 3.51 9.06
CA ARG A 21 -2.51 2.97 10.05
C ARG A 21 -1.07 2.84 9.54
N LEU A 22 -0.89 2.51 8.26
CA LEU A 22 0.43 2.48 7.64
C LEU A 22 1.01 3.90 7.51
N ASP A 23 0.18 4.87 7.12
CA ASP A 23 0.59 6.26 6.99
C ASP A 23 0.98 6.88 8.34
N GLU A 24 0.22 6.60 9.41
CA GLU A 24 0.58 6.98 10.78
C GLU A 24 1.94 6.42 11.20
N GLN A 25 2.17 5.12 11.01
CA GLN A 25 3.44 4.50 11.41
C GLN A 25 4.63 5.07 10.63
N ARG A 26 4.45 5.38 9.34
CA ARG A 26 5.49 6.06 8.55
C ARG A 26 5.77 7.46 9.09
N ARG A 27 4.74 8.26 9.38
CA ARG A 27 4.92 9.60 9.95
C ARG A 27 5.66 9.57 11.28
N ASN A 28 5.26 8.68 12.19
CA ASN A 28 5.90 8.52 13.50
C ASN A 28 7.36 8.06 13.39
N TRP A 29 7.71 7.31 12.34
CA TRP A 29 9.10 6.90 12.09
C TRP A 29 9.94 8.01 11.47
N LEU A 30 9.34 8.85 10.60
CA LEU A 30 10.02 9.96 9.93
C LEU A 30 10.31 11.12 10.89
N ASP A 31 9.44 11.33 11.87
CA ASP A 31 9.55 12.43 12.84
C ASP A 31 9.34 11.91 14.28
N PRO A 32 10.32 11.16 14.82
CA PRO A 32 10.26 10.70 16.19
C PRO A 32 10.58 11.84 17.17
N GLU A 33 9.83 11.92 18.26
CA GLU A 33 10.04 12.92 19.31
C GLU A 33 11.47 12.85 19.87
N GLY A 34 12.18 13.98 19.84
CA GLY A 34 13.52 14.10 20.42
C GLY A 34 14.69 13.67 19.53
N ALA A 35 14.47 13.41 18.23
CA ALA A 35 15.57 13.14 17.32
C ALA A 35 16.46 14.38 17.06
N PHE A 36 17.77 14.15 16.98
CA PHE A 36 18.73 15.19 16.61
C PHE A 36 18.73 15.43 15.09
N GLU A 37 19.07 16.64 14.65
CA GLU A 37 19.10 17.01 13.22
C GLU A 37 19.93 16.05 12.35
N ALA A 38 21.02 15.51 12.90
CA ALA A 38 21.87 14.55 12.21
C ALA A 38 21.20 13.19 11.97
N GLU A 39 20.28 12.79 12.85
CA GLU A 39 19.49 11.56 12.72
C GLU A 39 18.29 11.78 11.80
N LEU A 40 17.60 12.93 11.92
CA LEU A 40 16.49 13.31 11.04
C LEU A 40 16.88 13.29 9.55
N LYS A 41 18.11 13.74 9.20
CA LYS A 41 18.63 13.65 7.82
C LYS A 41 18.71 12.23 7.27
N LYS A 42 18.81 11.22 8.14
CA LYS A 42 18.86 9.80 7.75
C LYS A 42 17.47 9.17 7.71
N LEU A 43 16.46 9.76 8.35
CA LEU A 43 15.09 9.25 8.41
C LEU A 43 14.32 9.64 7.13
N THR A 44 14.72 9.06 6.01
CA THR A 44 14.01 9.23 4.73
C THR A 44 13.15 7.99 4.45
N LEU A 45 12.06 8.17 3.69
CA LEU A 45 11.25 7.02 3.24
C LEU A 45 12.11 6.00 2.48
N THR A 46 13.02 6.46 1.63
CA THR A 46 13.96 5.58 0.93
C THR A 46 14.74 4.69 1.91
N ASN A 47 15.30 5.27 2.97
CA ASN A 47 16.03 4.51 3.98
C ASN A 47 15.13 3.55 4.77
N LEU A 48 13.89 3.96 5.09
CA LEU A 48 12.91 3.10 5.73
C LEU A 48 12.59 1.86 4.88
N TYR A 49 12.34 2.05 3.58
CA TYR A 49 12.02 0.95 2.67
C TYR A 49 13.23 0.06 2.38
N ASN A 50 14.44 0.61 2.36
CA ASN A 50 15.67 -0.18 2.23
C ASN A 50 15.92 -1.04 3.48
N ALA A 51 15.74 -0.48 4.68
CA ALA A 51 15.92 -1.22 5.93
C ALA A 51 14.81 -2.23 6.19
N ARG A 52 13.60 -1.98 5.65
CA ARG A 52 12.41 -2.82 5.70
C ARG A 52 12.19 -3.51 7.06
N PRO A 53 12.00 -2.73 8.15
CA PRO A 53 11.78 -3.29 9.48
C PRO A 53 10.52 -4.17 9.53
N ARG A 54 10.48 -5.15 10.45
CA ARG A 54 9.38 -6.13 10.55
C ARG A 54 7.99 -5.50 10.65
N TRP A 55 7.86 -4.37 11.34
CA TRP A 55 6.57 -3.66 11.45
C TRP A 55 6.07 -3.15 10.10
N LEU A 56 6.98 -2.68 9.23
CA LEU A 56 6.64 -2.18 7.91
C LEU A 56 6.17 -3.31 7.00
N ASP A 57 6.89 -4.43 7.01
CA ASP A 57 6.51 -5.62 6.24
C ASP A 57 5.14 -6.16 6.66
N ASN A 58 4.88 -6.25 7.96
CA ASN A 58 3.58 -6.68 8.50
C ASN A 58 2.45 -5.70 8.16
N ALA A 59 2.72 -4.40 8.20
CA ALA A 59 1.74 -3.38 7.86
C ALA A 59 1.36 -3.45 6.37
N HIS A 60 2.36 -3.65 5.49
CA HIS A 60 2.13 -3.87 4.06
C HIS A 60 1.33 -5.15 3.79
N LYS A 61 1.69 -6.28 4.41
CA LYS A 61 0.93 -7.55 4.26
C LYS A 61 -0.55 -7.40 4.62
N ARG A 62 -0.86 -6.66 5.69
CA ARG A 62 -2.25 -6.38 6.10
C ARG A 62 -2.99 -5.50 5.10
N LEU A 63 -2.32 -4.46 4.59
CA LEU A 63 -2.88 -3.59 3.56
C LEU A 63 -3.13 -4.38 2.27
N ASP A 64 -2.17 -5.18 1.82
CA ASP A 64 -2.26 -5.98 0.61
C ASP A 64 -3.41 -6.99 0.71
N ALA A 65 -3.53 -7.73 1.82
CA ALA A 65 -4.65 -8.65 2.04
C ALA A 65 -6.01 -7.95 1.97
N ALA A 66 -6.13 -6.72 2.49
CA ALA A 66 -7.36 -5.94 2.38
C ALA A 66 -7.62 -5.43 0.95
N VAL A 67 -6.56 -5.11 0.19
CA VAL A 67 -6.66 -4.76 -1.24
C VAL A 67 -7.12 -5.97 -2.05
N PHE A 68 -6.52 -7.15 -1.84
CA PHE A 68 -6.95 -8.40 -2.50
C PHE A 68 -8.42 -8.71 -2.19
N ALA A 69 -8.83 -8.59 -0.92
CA ALA A 69 -10.23 -8.76 -0.54
C ALA A 69 -11.17 -7.74 -1.23
N ALA A 70 -10.71 -6.49 -1.42
CA ALA A 70 -11.47 -5.45 -2.12
C ALA A 70 -11.72 -5.79 -3.59
N TYR A 71 -10.71 -6.37 -4.25
CA TYR A 71 -10.82 -6.86 -5.63
C TYR A 71 -11.48 -8.25 -5.74
N GLY A 72 -11.74 -8.93 -4.63
CA GLY A 72 -12.23 -10.31 -4.63
C GLY A 72 -11.19 -11.33 -5.12
N TRP A 73 -9.90 -11.02 -4.96
CA TRP A 73 -8.79 -11.81 -5.46
C TRP A 73 -8.12 -12.65 -4.34
N PRO A 74 -7.54 -13.81 -4.67
CA PRO A 74 -6.70 -14.56 -3.75
C PRO A 74 -5.45 -13.76 -3.33
N ALA A 75 -5.04 -13.88 -2.07
CA ALA A 75 -3.88 -13.17 -1.52
C ALA A 75 -2.53 -13.78 -1.95
N ASP A 76 -2.55 -14.95 -2.58
CA ASP A 76 -1.41 -15.72 -3.09
C ASP A 76 -1.28 -15.65 -4.62
N LEU A 77 -2.00 -14.72 -5.27
CA LEU A 77 -1.86 -14.49 -6.71
C LEU A 77 -0.40 -14.11 -7.06
N PRO A 78 0.19 -14.74 -8.07
CA PRO A 78 1.49 -14.30 -8.57
C PRO A 78 1.36 -12.95 -9.28
N ASP A 79 2.42 -12.14 -9.23
CA ASP A 79 2.46 -10.78 -9.78
C ASP A 79 1.98 -10.70 -11.25
N GLU A 80 2.31 -11.70 -12.07
CA GLU A 80 1.89 -11.74 -13.48
C GLU A 80 0.37 -11.80 -13.64
N GLU A 81 -0.32 -12.57 -12.79
CA GLU A 81 -1.78 -12.69 -12.81
C GLU A 81 -2.45 -11.43 -12.27
N ILE A 82 -1.83 -10.79 -11.25
CA ILE A 82 -2.26 -9.46 -10.77
C ILE A 82 -2.22 -8.45 -11.91
N LEU A 83 -1.12 -8.42 -12.67
CA LEU A 83 -0.96 -7.52 -13.82
C LEU A 83 -1.97 -7.81 -14.93
N LYS A 84 -2.23 -9.08 -15.25
CA LYS A 84 -3.26 -9.47 -16.24
C LYS A 84 -4.65 -9.00 -15.83
N ASN A 85 -5.03 -9.22 -14.57
CA ASN A 85 -6.33 -8.81 -14.05
C ASN A 85 -6.49 -7.28 -14.07
N LEU A 86 -5.45 -6.55 -13.62
CA LEU A 86 -5.45 -5.08 -13.67
C LEU A 86 -5.54 -4.56 -15.11
N LEU A 87 -4.86 -5.19 -16.06
CA LEU A 87 -4.91 -4.81 -17.47
C LEU A 87 -6.31 -5.01 -18.05
N SER A 88 -6.97 -6.15 -17.77
CA SER A 88 -8.36 -6.39 -18.21
C SER A 88 -9.30 -5.31 -17.66
N LEU A 89 -9.24 -5.07 -16.35
CA LEU A 89 -10.05 -4.05 -15.68
C LEU A 89 -9.80 -2.63 -16.22
N ASN A 90 -8.57 -2.34 -16.63
CA ASN A 90 -8.25 -1.03 -17.22
C ASN A 90 -8.76 -0.90 -18.66
N ARG A 91 -8.78 -1.99 -19.44
CA ARG A 91 -9.36 -2.00 -20.79
C ARG A 91 -10.87 -1.80 -20.74
N GLU A 92 -11.58 -2.59 -19.92
CA GLU A 92 -13.03 -2.47 -19.73
C GLU A 92 -13.46 -1.04 -19.37
N ARG A 93 -12.69 -0.37 -18.50
CA ARG A 93 -12.98 1.02 -18.10
C ARG A 93 -12.55 2.08 -19.10
N SER A 94 -11.62 1.78 -20.01
CA SER A 94 -11.25 2.70 -21.08
C SER A 94 -12.25 2.64 -22.24
N GLU A 95 -12.97 1.53 -22.35
CA GLU A 95 -14.02 1.30 -23.34
C GLU A 95 -15.41 1.76 -22.84
N ALA A 96 -15.59 1.88 -21.51
CA ALA A 96 -16.80 2.41 -20.84
C ALA A 96 -16.79 3.94 -20.64
#